data_AF-A0A392V5N5-F1
#
_entry.id   AF-A0A392V5N5-F1
#
_cell.length_a   1.000
_cell.length_b   1.000
_cell.length_c   1.000
_cell.angle_alpha   90.00
_cell.angle_beta   90.00
_cell.angle_gamma   90.00
#
_symmetry.space_group_name_H-M   'P 1'
#
loop_
_entity.id
_entity.type
_entity.pdbx_description
1 polymer ?
#
loop_
_entity_poly.entity_id
_entity_poly.type
_entity_poly.pdbx_seq_one_letter_code
_entity_poly.pdbx_strand_id
1 'polypeptide(L)' 'VSYCSQVLGGFDATKYVTERQWARALDGTLIPMSLVYRKDLVKLDGSDPLLLYGYGSYEVNEE' A
#
# COMPACT_ATOMS: atom_id res chain seq x y z
N VAL A 1 23.68 13.33 -9.40
CA VAL A 1 23.79 12.15 -8.53
C VAL A 1 22.88 12.40 -7.34
N SER A 2 21.71 11.76 -7.27
CA SER A 2 20.79 11.93 -6.13
C SER A 2 21.35 11.18 -4.92
N TYR A 3 21.50 11.88 -3.81
CA TYR A 3 21.87 11.28 -2.53
C TYR A 3 20.66 10.49 -2.01
N CYS A 4 20.64 9.17 -2.22
CA CYS A 4 19.69 8.30 -1.54
C CYS A 4 20.15 8.17 -0.08
N SER A 5 19.57 8.99 0.80
CA SER A 5 19.82 8.89 2.24
C SER A 5 19.22 7.60 2.78
N GLN A 6 20.00 6.85 3.56
CA GLN A 6 19.56 5.61 4.18
C GLN A 6 18.38 5.86 5.13
N VAL A 7 17.33 5.04 5.00
CA VAL A 7 16.25 5.00 5.99
C VAL A 7 16.82 4.41 7.29
N LEU A 8 16.72 5.17 8.38
CA LEU A 8 17.23 4.77 9.69
C LEU A 8 16.49 3.51 10.21
N GLY A 9 17.15 2.74 11.07
CA GLY A 9 16.52 1.60 11.74
C GLY A 9 16.58 0.25 11.01
N GLY A 10 17.49 0.08 10.04
CA GLY A 10 17.70 -1.21 9.36
C GLY A 10 16.59 -1.60 8.39
N PHE A 11 15.90 -0.60 7.83
CA PHE A 11 14.90 -0.81 6.80
C PHE A 11 15.53 -1.45 5.56
N ASP A 12 14.89 -2.51 5.08
CA ASP A 12 15.25 -3.22 3.86
C ASP A 12 14.03 -3.25 2.93
N ALA A 13 14.07 -2.40 1.90
CA ALA A 13 12.99 -2.27 0.93
C ALA A 13 12.68 -3.60 0.22
N THR A 14 13.66 -4.50 0.10
CA THR A 14 13.47 -5.77 -0.61
C THR A 14 12.55 -6.73 0.12
N LYS A 15 12.26 -6.50 1.41
CA LYS A 15 11.32 -7.29 2.21
C LYS A 15 9.86 -6.93 1.97
N TYR A 16 9.59 -5.81 1.30
CA TYR A 16 8.25 -5.31 1.08
C TYR A 16 7.81 -5.51 -0.36
N VAL A 17 6.50 -5.68 -0.55
CA VAL A 17 5.82 -5.64 -1.83
C VAL A 17 4.94 -4.41 -1.83
N THR A 18 4.95 -3.67 -2.94
CA THR A 18 4.02 -2.58 -3.23
C THR A 18 3.26 -2.94 -4.49
N GLU A 19 1.93 -2.92 -4.44
CA GLU A 19 1.10 -3.25 -5.58
C GLU A 19 -0.18 -2.42 -5.62
N ARG A 20 -0.78 -2.31 -6.81
CA ARG A 20 -2.08 -1.66 -7.00
C ARG A 20 -3.15 -2.72 -7.22
N GLN A 21 -4.19 -2.66 -6.41
CA GLN A 21 -5.40 -3.48 -6.52
C GLN A 21 -6.58 -2.61 -6.96
N TRP A 22 -7.60 -3.24 -7.54
CA TRP A 22 -8.82 -2.56 -7.97
C TRP A 22 -10.03 -3.14 -7.24
N ALA A 23 -10.61 -2.37 -6.33
CA ALA A 23 -11.87 -2.72 -5.68
C ALA A 23 -13.03 -2.35 -6.59
N ARG A 24 -14.02 -3.24 -6.72
CA ARG A 24 -15.26 -2.95 -7.44
C ARG A 24 -16.32 -2.44 -6.47
N ALA A 25 -16.78 -1.21 -6.69
CA ALA A 25 -17.88 -0.62 -5.94
C ALA A 25 -19.25 -1.19 -6.37
N LEU A 26 -20.30 -0.89 -5.61
CA LEU A 26 -21.67 -1.37 -5.87
C LEU A 26 -22.22 -0.91 -7.23
N ASP A 27 -21.84 0.30 -7.66
CA ASP A 27 -22.21 0.88 -8.96
C ASP A 27 -21.33 0.36 -10.12
N GLY A 28 -20.34 -0.49 -9.82
CA GLY A 28 -19.39 -1.04 -10.77
C GLY A 28 -18.14 -0.20 -10.99
N THR A 29 -18.02 0.98 -10.37
CA THR A 29 -16.81 1.81 -10.43
C THR A 29 -15.61 1.05 -9.87
N LEU A 30 -14.47 1.10 -10.57
CA LEU A 30 -13.22 0.51 -10.12
C LEU A 30 -12.41 1.54 -9.33
N ILE A 31 -12.21 1.26 -8.04
CA ILE A 31 -11.48 2.12 -7.10
C ILE A 31 -10.04 1.58 -6.97
N PRO A 32 -9.02 2.33 -7.39
CA PRO A 32 -7.63 1.91 -7.21
C PRO A 32 -7.24 1.98 -5.74
N MET A 33 -6.52 0.96 -5.27
CA MET A 33 -5.97 0.89 -3.92
C MET A 33 -4.48 0.56 -4.01
N SER A 34 -3.66 1.29 -3.27
CA SER A 34 -2.22 1.04 -3.16
C SER A 34 -1.96 0.24 -1.88
N LEU A 35 -1.39 -0.96 -2.03
CA LEU A 35 -1.10 -1.88 -0.93
C LEU A 35 0.42 -1.96 -0.72
N VAL A 36 0.83 -2.00 0.55
CA VAL A 36 2.21 -2.28 0.95
C VAL A 36 2.20 -3.29 2.08
N TYR A 37 2.99 -4.36 1.95
CA TYR A 37 3.11 -5.38 2.99
C TYR A 37 4.45 -6.10 2.95
N ARG A 38 4.80 -6.78 4.05
CA ARG A 38 6.05 -7.55 4.16
C ARG A 38 5.85 -8.96 3.63
N LYS A 39 6.62 -9.33 2.60
CA LYS A 39 6.43 -10.56 1.81
C LYS A 39 6.70 -11.85 2.59
N ASP A 40 7.48 -11.77 3.65
CA ASP A 40 7.86 -12.91 4.50
C ASP A 40 6.89 -13.14 5.67
N LEU A 41 5.96 -12.21 5.93
CA LEU A 41 5.01 -12.31 7.05
C LEU A 41 3.56 -12.47 6.62
N VAL A 42 3.15 -11.77 5.57
CA VAL A 42 1.74 -11.68 5.18
C VAL A 42 1.35 -12.89 4.33
N LYS A 43 0.21 -13.51 4.68
CA LYS A 43 -0.31 -14.72 4.04
C LYS A 43 -1.32 -14.45 2.92
N LEU A 44 -1.98 -13.29 2.96
CA LEU A 44 -3.03 -12.88 2.01
C LEU A 44 -4.23 -13.86 1.99
N ASP A 45 -4.49 -14.54 3.11
CA ASP A 45 -5.62 -15.47 3.28
C ASP A 45 -6.80 -14.86 4.06
N GLY A 46 -6.71 -13.56 4.38
CA GLY A 46 -7.70 -12.83 5.17
C GLY A 46 -7.50 -12.90 6.69
N SER A 47 -6.47 -13.61 7.18
CA SER A 47 -6.14 -13.66 8.61
C SER A 47 -5.19 -12.55 9.08
N ASP A 48 -4.53 -11.86 8.14
CA ASP A 48 -3.56 -10.81 8.45
C ASP A 48 -4.25 -9.52 8.94
N PRO A 49 -3.70 -8.83 9.96
CA PRO A 49 -4.20 -7.53 10.37
C PRO A 49 -4.00 -6.49 9.25
N LEU A 50 -5.01 -5.66 9.02
CA LEU A 50 -5.01 -4.64 7.98
C LEU A 50 -5.23 -3.24 8.57
N LEU A 51 -4.43 -2.28 8.11
CA LEU A 51 -4.72 -0.85 8.24
C LEU A 51 -5.22 -0.35 6.89
N LEU A 52 -6.46 0.13 6.85
CA LEU A 52 -7.05 0.77 5.67
C LEU A 52 -7.18 2.28 5.93
N TYR A 53 -6.63 3.08 5.03
CA TYR A 53 -6.62 4.54 5.13
C TYR A 53 -7.18 5.16 3.84
N GLY A 54 -7.89 6.29 4.00
CA GLY A 54 -8.43 7.05 2.88
C GLY A 54 -8.89 8.45 3.30
N TYR A 55 -8.76 9.40 2.38
CA TYR A 55 -9.17 10.79 2.57
C TYR A 55 -10.51 11.11 1.86
N GLY A 56 -10.50 11.17 0.51
CA GLY A 56 -11.72 11.21 -0.30
C GLY A 56 -12.44 12.56 -0.36
N SER A 57 -11.73 13.69 -0.30
CA SER A 57 -12.33 15.02 -0.45
C SER A 57 -11.36 16.04 -1.08
N TYR A 58 -11.90 17.16 -1.54
CA TYR A 58 -11.14 18.32 -2.05
C TYR A 58 -10.18 18.03 -3.20
N GLU A 59 -10.44 16.98 -3.97
CA GLU A 59 -9.58 16.53 -5.09
C GLU A 59 -8.13 16.25 -4.66
N VAL A 60 -7.90 16.05 -3.36
CA VAL A 60 -6.57 15.75 -2.83
C VAL A 60 -6.19 14.35 -3.26
N ASN A 61 -5.06 14.26 -3.95
CA ASN A 61 -4.39 13.02 -4.25
C ASN A 61 -3.36 12.76 -3.16
N GLU A 62 -3.50 11.62 -2.49
CA GLU A 62 -2.48 11.09 -1.58
C GLU A 62 -1.92 9.81 -2.21
N GLU A 63 -0.92 9.97 -3.08
CA GLU A 63 0.02 8.95 -3.54
C GLU A 63 1.47 9.46 -3.47
#